data_AF-A0A7K4BHJ5-F1
#
_entry.id   AF-A0A7K4BHJ5-F1
#
_cell.length_a   1.000
_cell.length_b   1.000
_cell.length_c   1.000
_cell.angle_alpha   90.00
_cell.angle_beta   90.00
_cell.angle_gamma   90.00
#
_symmetry.space_group_name_H-M   'P 1'
#
loop_
_entity.id
_entity.type
_entity.pdbx_description
1 polymer ?
#
loop_
_entity_poly.entity_id
_entity_poly.type
_entity_poly.pdbx_seq_one_letter_code
_entity_poly.pdbx_strand_id
1 'polypeptide(L)' 'RGWSEERMQEELRRRQEVLEWMRIKKIRHFRDVSKILVSYFRDPETVIQQVRSDLYGEVGGAA' A
#
# COMPACT_ATOMS: atom_id res chain seq x y z
N ARG A 1 -16.95 15.70 8.50
CA ARG A 1 -15.63 16.07 9.07
C ARG A 1 -14.67 16.25 7.90
N GLY A 2 -14.18 17.47 7.68
CA GLY A 2 -13.27 17.78 6.58
C GLY A 2 -11.89 17.21 6.83
N TRP A 3 -11.30 16.58 5.82
CA TRP A 3 -9.89 16.24 5.80
C TRP A 3 -9.08 17.50 5.48
N SER A 4 -7.88 17.63 6.03
CA SER A 4 -6.92 18.60 5.49
C SER A 4 -6.43 18.11 4.12
N GLU A 5 -6.02 19.04 3.26
CA GLU A 5 -5.41 18.72 1.98
C GLU A 5 -4.22 17.77 2.16
N GLU A 6 -3.35 18.05 3.13
CA GLU A 6 -2.18 17.21 3.45
C GLU A 6 -2.58 15.77 3.81
N ARG A 7 -3.63 15.60 4.63
CA ARG A 7 -4.13 14.27 4.97
C ARG A 7 -4.72 13.56 3.77
N MET A 8 -5.38 14.29 2.86
CA MET A 8 -5.93 13.72 1.63
C MET A 8 -4.81 13.26 0.70
N GLN A 9 -3.78 14.10 0.52
CA GLN A 9 -2.61 13.77 -0.30
C GLN A 9 -1.85 12.57 0.27
N GLU A 10 -1.69 12.51 1.60
CA GLU A 10 -1.05 11.38 2.25
C GLU A 10 -1.81 10.07 1.98
N GLU A 11 -3.13 10.06 2.15
CA GLU A 11 -3.95 8.88 1.90
C GLU A 11 -3.98 8.47 0.41
N LEU A 12 -4.00 9.43 -0.51
CA LEU A 12 -3.88 9.14 -1.94
C LEU A 12 -2.54 8.47 -2.26
N ARG A 13 -1.44 9.00 -1.69
CA ARG A 13 -0.11 8.42 -1.85
C ARG A 13 -0.04 7.01 -1.27
N ARG A 14 -0.57 6.79 -0.06
CA ARG A 14 -0.58 5.45 0.57
C ARG A 14 -1.35 4.44 -0.28
N ARG A 15 -2.49 4.82 -0.84
CA ARG A 15 -3.25 3.95 -1.76
C ARG A 15 -2.48 3.62 -3.04
N GLN A 16 -1.77 4.58 -3.61
CA GLN A 16 -0.90 4.33 -4.76
C GLN A 16 0.22 3.35 -4.42
N GLU A 17 0.87 3.48 -3.25
CA GLU A 17 1.92 2.57 -2.79
C GLU A 17 1.40 1.13 -2.65
N VAL A 18 0.21 0.93 -2.07
CA VAL A 18 -0.42 -0.39 -1.94
C VAL A 18 -0.73 -1.01 -3.31
N LEU A 19 -1.28 -0.23 -4.24
CA LEU A 19 -1.59 -0.70 -5.60
C LEU A 19 -0.32 -1.08 -6.38
N GLU A 20 0.73 -0.26 -6.27
CA GLU A 20 2.00 -0.51 -6.94
C GLU A 20 2.72 -1.74 -6.38
N TRP A 21 2.69 -1.93 -5.06
CA TRP A 21 3.21 -3.13 -4.42
C TRP A 21 2.50 -4.40 -4.90
N MET A 22 1.16 -4.38 -4.98
CA MET A 22 0.41 -5.51 -5.56
C MET A 22 0.82 -5.79 -7.01
N ARG A 23 1.07 -4.75 -7.81
CA ARG A 23 1.52 -4.88 -9.20
C ARG A 23 2.90 -5.55 -9.29
N ILE A 24 3.87 -5.08 -8.50
CA ILE A 24 5.25 -5.61 -8.47
C ILE A 24 5.26 -7.07 -8.00
N LYS A 25 4.50 -7.39 -6.94
CA LYS A 25 4.36 -8.76 -6.41
C LYS A 25 3.47 -9.66 -7.29
N LYS A 26 2.97 -9.15 -8.42
CA LYS A 26 2.08 -9.86 -9.37
C LYS A 26 0.80 -10.39 -8.73
N ILE A 27 0.28 -9.70 -7.71
CA ILE A 27 -0.98 -10.04 -7.04
C ILE A 27 -2.13 -9.53 -7.90
N ARG A 28 -2.75 -10.43 -8.65
CA ARG A 28 -3.80 -10.10 -9.64
C ARG A 28 -5.11 -10.83 -9.40
N HIS A 29 -5.07 -11.91 -8.63
CA HIS A 29 -6.25 -12.73 -8.39
C HIS A 29 -7.20 -12.01 -7.43
N PHE A 30 -8.49 -11.97 -7.79
CA PHE A 30 -9.46 -11.06 -7.19
C PHE A 30 -9.62 -11.27 -5.67
N ARG A 31 -9.48 -12.50 -5.19
CA ARG A 31 -9.60 -12.82 -3.75
C ARG A 31 -8.44 -12.22 -2.95
N ASP A 32 -7.24 -12.27 -3.50
CA ASP A 32 -6.03 -11.79 -2.84
C ASP A 32 -6.00 -10.26 -2.82
N VAL A 33 -6.37 -9.63 -3.93
CA VAL A 33 -6.59 -8.18 -4.01
C VAL A 33 -7.63 -7.74 -2.98
N SER A 34 -8.78 -8.43 -2.93
CA SER A 34 -9.85 -8.10 -1.98
C SER A 34 -9.38 -8.23 -0.53
N LYS A 35 -8.61 -9.27 -0.20
CA LYS A 35 -8.05 -9.48 1.14
C LYS A 35 -7.14 -8.31 1.54
N ILE A 36 -6.27 -7.86 0.64
CA ILE A 36 -5.35 -6.74 0.91
C ILE A 36 -6.11 -5.44 1.13
N LEU A 37 -7.08 -5.13 0.25
CA LEU A 37 -7.88 -3.90 0.38
C LEU A 37 -8.71 -3.87 1.67
N VAL A 38 -9.32 -5.01 2.05
CA VAL A 38 -10.06 -5.12 3.31
C VAL A 38 -9.12 -4.97 4.51
N SER A 39 -7.92 -5.55 4.46
CA SER A 39 -6.92 -5.35 5.50
C SER A 39 -6.47 -3.90 5.62
N TYR A 40 -6.20 -3.22 4.50
CA TYR A 40 -5.81 -1.81 4.49
C TYR A 40 -6.93 -0.91 5.06
N PHE A 41 -8.18 -1.21 4.73
CA PHE A 41 -9.32 -0.48 5.30
C PHE A 41 -9.45 -0.67 6.83
N ARG A 42 -9.11 -1.86 7.34
CA ARG A 42 -9.17 -2.17 8.78
C ARG A 42 -8.01 -1.59 9.57
N ASP A 43 -6.79 -1.72 9.03
CA ASP A 43 -5.55 -1.27 9.66
C ASP A 43 -4.56 -0.80 8.58
N PRO A 44 -4.66 0.47 8.16
CA PRO A 44 -3.81 1.00 7.10
C PRO A 44 -2.34 1.12 7.52
N GLU A 45 -2.06 1.31 8.82
CA GLU A 45 -0.69 1.49 9.33
C GLU A 45 0.12 0.20 9.21
N THR A 46 -0.46 -0.93 9.64
CA THR A 46 0.22 -2.23 9.52
C THR A 46 0.47 -2.58 8.05
N VAL A 47 -0.52 -2.35 7.18
CA VAL A 47 -0.38 -2.66 5.75
C VAL A 47 0.65 -1.75 5.07
N ILE A 48 0.66 -0.45 5.36
CA ILE A 48 1.60 0.47 4.72
C ILE A 48 3.04 0.22 5.18
N GLN A 49 3.25 -0.17 6.44
CA GLN A 49 4.56 -0.57 6.94
C GLN A 49 5.12 -1.78 6.17
N GLN A 50 4.31 -2.82 5.97
CA GLN A 50 4.72 -3.98 5.17
C GLN A 50 5.01 -3.59 3.72
N VAL A 51 4.10 -2.84 3.09
CA VAL A 51 4.23 -2.39 1.70
C VAL A 51 5.54 -1.61 1.50
N ARG A 52 5.84 -0.66 2.39
CA ARG A 52 7.06 0.16 2.30
C ARG A 52 8.31 -0.65 2.61
N SER A 53 8.25 -1.56 3.58
CA SER A 53 9.35 -2.48 3.90
C SER A 53 9.73 -3.31 2.67
N ASP A 54 8.75 -3.83 1.94
CA ASP A 54 9.00 -4.59 0.72
C ASP A 54 9.48 -3.70 -0.42
N LEU A 55 8.75 -2.62 -0.72
CA LEU A 55 9.04 -1.73 -1.85
C LEU A 55 10.43 -1.09 -1.75
N TYR A 56 10.86 -0.68 -0.56
CA TYR A 56 12.11 0.04 -0.36
C TYR A 56 13.22 -0.83 0.24
N GLY A 57 12.87 -1.93 0.90
CA GLY A 57 13.85 -2.92 1.36
C GLY A 57 14.44 -3.75 0.21
N GLU A 58 13.66 -4.05 -0.83
CA GLU A 58 14.17 -4.78 -2.02
C GLU A 58 15.04 -3.89 -2.94
N VAL A 59 14.78 -2.58 -2.98
CA VAL A 59 15.54 -1.62 -3.81
C VAL A 59 16.99 -1.45 -3.32
N GLY A 60 17.28 -1.72 -2.05
CA GLY A 60 18.64 -1.70 -1.50
C GLY A 60 19.51 -2.92 -1.86
N GLY A 61 18.94 -3.97 -2.46
CA GLY A 61 19.67 -5.20 -2.82
C GLY A 61 20.04 -5.33 -4.31
N ALA A 62 19.67 -4.34 -5.12
CA ALA A 62 19.86 -4.36 -6.58
C ALA A 62 20.88 -3.32 -7.09
N ALA A 63 21.78 -2.85 -6.22
CA ALA A 63 22.88 -1.94 -6.56
C ALA A 63 24.23 -2.67 -6.54
#